data_AF-A0A3C1LQ64-F1
#
_entry.id   AF-A0A3C1LQ64-F1
#
_cell.length_a   1.000
_cell.length_b   1.000
_cell.length_c   1.000
_cell.angle_alpha   90.00
_cell.angle_beta   90.00
_cell.angle_gamma   90.00
#
_symmetry.space_group_name_H-M   'P 1'
#
loop_
_entity.id
_entity.type
_entity.pdbx_description
1 polymer ?
#
loop_
_entity_poly.entity_id
_entity_poly.type
_entity_poly.pdbx_seq_one_letter_code
_entity_poly.pdbx_strand_id
1 'polypeptide(L)'
;MKMDTGKGSALKKLRNITCPYTGIRMISGSEMNRIEARIKECGNIKEKLFVLARYARNMQPVEHRIFDRITYFLDSNPDKSLRDFFAVNYGPHLAKLKLEEFKVLDSVDTKSSLLSVRTQLDLRRETTNCRNQILSGNGEAFFKRKRFLESLGNINARNPYEQRVLSDIMNLALFLPTSGSSENAFMVKYSRRDEDEILRRLLIGSVATIEHVKPHSLGGDNSLSNFLMVSQSGNRYRENVPLSVYIDRNPSIPEYCQTYINEVIDCILSGKMKGNESYPQDIRKTLFEESEGRILLDLSRYGKSE
;
A
#
# COMPACT_ATOMS: atom_id res chain seq x y z
N MET A 1 2.05 19.20 8.76
CA MET A 1 2.91 19.01 9.95
C MET A 1 3.62 17.67 9.78
N LYS A 2 4.96 17.62 9.65
CA LYS A 2 5.68 16.33 9.61
C LYS A 2 5.51 15.67 10.98
N MET A 3 4.83 14.53 11.04
CA MET A 3 4.59 13.79 12.28
C MET A 3 5.92 13.26 12.85
N ASP A 4 6.19 13.58 14.11
CA ASP A 4 7.38 13.13 14.82
C ASP A 4 7.26 11.63 15.17
N THR A 5 7.91 10.76 14.39
CA THR A 5 8.00 9.32 14.66
C THR A 5 9.30 8.95 15.38
N GLY A 6 9.97 9.90 16.05
CA GLY A 6 11.26 9.71 16.72
C GLY A 6 11.24 8.57 17.75
N LYS A 7 10.11 8.37 18.43
CA LYS A 7 9.89 7.29 19.40
C LYS A 7 9.77 5.89 18.77
N GLY A 8 9.56 5.79 17.45
CA GLY A 8 9.60 4.52 16.71
C GLY A 8 11.01 4.10 16.26
N SER A 9 12.05 4.83 16.67
CA SER A 9 13.43 4.57 16.25
C SER A 9 13.96 3.19 16.66
N ALA A 10 13.46 2.61 17.75
CA ALA A 10 13.79 1.24 18.16
C ALA A 10 13.36 0.22 17.08
N LEU A 11 12.16 0.35 16.53
CA LEU A 11 11.66 -0.53 15.47
C LEU A 11 12.43 -0.34 14.17
N LYS A 12 12.82 0.89 13.82
CA LYS A 12 13.60 1.19 12.59
C LYS A 12 14.98 0.49 12.56
N LYS A 13 15.50 0.03 13.70
CA LYS A 13 16.77 -0.73 13.78
C LYS A 13 16.59 -2.19 13.41
N LEU A 14 15.37 -2.71 13.48
CA LEU A 14 15.08 -4.08 13.13
C LEU A 14 15.32 -4.31 11.64
N ARG A 15 15.78 -5.52 11.31
CA ARG A 15 16.11 -5.94 9.95
C ARG A 15 15.44 -7.26 9.67
N ASN A 16 15.15 -7.51 8.40
CA ASN A 16 14.58 -8.78 7.95
C ASN A 16 13.23 -9.10 8.62
N ILE A 17 12.39 -8.08 8.82
CA ILE A 17 11.08 -8.23 9.45
C ILE A 17 9.98 -8.25 8.38
N THR A 18 9.01 -9.12 8.56
CA THR A 18 7.82 -9.28 7.74
C THR A 18 6.82 -8.17 8.01
N CYS A 19 6.30 -7.52 6.97
CA CYS A 19 5.31 -6.47 7.11
C CYS A 19 3.99 -7.04 7.65
N PRO A 20 3.45 -6.51 8.77
CA PRO A 20 2.20 -7.03 9.35
C PRO A 20 0.96 -6.76 8.48
N TYR A 21 1.06 -5.91 7.46
CA TYR A 21 -0.05 -5.60 6.56
C TYR A 21 0.01 -6.32 5.21
N THR A 22 1.20 -6.72 4.76
CA THR A 22 1.37 -7.27 3.41
C THR A 22 1.97 -8.67 3.40
N GLY A 23 2.47 -9.17 4.54
CA GLY A 23 3.15 -10.47 4.62
C GLY A 23 4.51 -10.51 3.89
N ILE A 24 4.93 -9.40 3.28
CA ILE A 24 6.19 -9.31 2.54
C ILE A 24 7.32 -8.84 3.46
N ARG A 25 8.50 -9.44 3.28
CA ARG A 25 9.69 -9.09 4.04
C ARG A 25 10.22 -7.70 3.66
N MET A 26 10.31 -6.82 4.65
CA MET A 26 10.66 -5.42 4.44
C MET A 26 12.15 -5.21 4.22
N ILE A 27 12.46 -4.17 3.46
CA ILE A 27 13.83 -3.66 3.25
C ILE A 27 14.04 -2.45 4.13
N SER A 28 15.19 -2.34 4.81
CA SER A 28 15.49 -1.14 5.59
C SER A 28 15.78 0.06 4.68
N GLY A 29 15.50 1.29 5.12
CA GLY A 29 15.87 2.48 4.34
C GLY A 29 17.37 2.56 4.03
N SER A 30 18.23 2.14 4.96
CA SER A 30 19.68 2.06 4.74
C SER A 30 20.08 1.03 3.69
N GLU A 31 19.35 -0.08 3.60
CA GLU A 31 19.59 -1.12 2.60
C GLU A 31 19.10 -0.67 1.22
N MET A 32 17.94 -0.02 1.16
CA MET A 32 17.47 0.63 -0.09
C MET A 32 18.50 1.61 -0.63
N ASN A 33 19.08 2.47 0.21
CA ASN A 33 20.12 3.42 -0.22
C ASN A 33 21.36 2.71 -0.80
N ARG A 34 21.74 1.55 -0.23
CA ARG A 34 22.86 0.74 -0.76
C ARG A 34 22.50 0.09 -2.10
N ILE A 35 21.26 -0.38 -2.25
CA ILE A 35 20.77 -0.93 -3.52
C ILE A 35 20.79 0.17 -4.59
N GLU A 36 20.28 1.36 -4.29
CA GLU A 36 20.29 2.50 -5.22
C GLU A 36 21.72 2.91 -5.61
N ALA A 37 22.66 2.94 -4.65
CA ALA A 37 24.06 3.22 -4.95
C ALA A 37 24.66 2.18 -5.90
N ARG A 38 24.43 0.89 -5.63
CA ARG A 38 24.91 -0.21 -6.49
C ARG A 38 24.29 -0.20 -7.89
N ILE A 39 23.01 0.17 -8.00
CA ILE A 39 22.33 0.30 -9.30
C ILE A 39 22.98 1.42 -10.14
N LYS A 40 23.42 2.52 -9.51
CA LYS A 40 24.11 3.62 -10.20
C LYS A 40 25.50 3.25 -10.70
N GLU A 41 26.16 2.28 -10.08
CA GLU A 41 27.46 1.75 -10.51
C GLU A 41 27.36 0.79 -11.69
N CYS A 42 26.16 0.29 -12.02
CA CYS A 42 25.94 -0.64 -13.11
C CYS A 42 26.04 0.06 -14.47
N GLY A 43 26.72 -0.57 -15.43
CA GLY A 43 26.93 -0.02 -16.78
C GLY A 43 25.74 -0.23 -17.73
N ASN A 44 24.82 -1.15 -17.42
CA ASN A 44 23.67 -1.47 -18.27
C ASN A 44 22.47 -2.00 -17.47
N ILE A 45 21.31 -2.08 -18.13
CA ILE A 45 20.04 -2.52 -17.51
C ILE A 45 20.09 -3.98 -17.01
N LYS A 46 20.82 -4.88 -17.67
CA LYS A 46 20.91 -6.28 -17.25
C LYS A 46 21.62 -6.41 -15.90
N GLU A 47 22.70 -5.67 -15.70
CA GLU A 47 23.39 -5.57 -14.40
C GLU A 47 22.48 -4.99 -13.32
N LYS A 48 21.72 -3.93 -13.63
CA LYS A 48 20.74 -3.35 -12.69
C LYS A 48 19.66 -4.37 -12.29
N LEU A 49 19.11 -5.11 -13.24
CA LEU A 49 18.13 -6.17 -12.96
C LEU A 49 18.72 -7.33 -12.16
N PHE A 50 19.98 -7.70 -12.41
CA PHE A 50 20.68 -8.71 -11.62
C PHE A 50 20.84 -8.28 -10.15
N VAL A 51 21.09 -6.99 -9.88
CA VAL A 51 21.10 -6.46 -8.51
C VAL A 51 19.72 -6.58 -7.88
N LEU A 52 18.65 -6.20 -8.60
CA LEU A 52 17.28 -6.26 -8.11
C LEU A 52 16.76 -7.70 -7.90
N ALA A 53 17.21 -8.66 -8.70
CA ALA A 53 16.80 -10.07 -8.62
C ALA A 53 17.05 -10.67 -7.23
N ARG A 54 18.11 -10.21 -6.55
CA ARG A 54 18.44 -10.63 -5.17
C ARG A 54 17.37 -10.23 -4.15
N TYR A 55 16.52 -9.27 -4.50
CA TYR A 55 15.45 -8.73 -3.67
C TYR A 55 14.06 -9.02 -4.26
N ALA A 56 13.95 -9.92 -5.24
CA ALA A 56 12.65 -10.27 -5.85
C ALA A 56 11.63 -10.72 -4.78
N ARG A 57 12.06 -11.53 -3.80
CA ARG A 57 11.22 -11.97 -2.67
C ARG A 57 10.75 -10.84 -1.74
N ASN A 58 11.41 -9.69 -1.80
CA ASN A 58 11.02 -8.50 -1.07
C ASN A 58 10.06 -7.63 -1.88
N MET A 59 9.88 -7.84 -3.18
CA MET A 59 8.97 -7.02 -3.99
C MET A 59 7.52 -7.25 -3.56
N GLN A 60 6.73 -6.18 -3.62
CA GLN A 60 5.27 -6.32 -3.49
C GLN A 60 4.70 -7.08 -4.71
N PRO A 61 3.51 -7.68 -4.62
CA PRO A 61 3.03 -8.61 -5.66
C PRO A 61 2.94 -8.03 -7.08
N VAL A 62 2.54 -6.76 -7.23
CA VAL A 62 2.48 -6.11 -8.54
C VAL A 62 3.89 -5.91 -9.09
N GLU A 63 4.79 -5.39 -8.26
CA GLU A 63 6.17 -5.07 -8.57
C GLU A 63 6.96 -6.32 -8.96
N HIS A 64 6.74 -7.45 -8.28
CA HIS A 64 7.33 -8.73 -8.64
C HIS A 64 6.91 -9.15 -10.06
N ARG A 65 5.61 -9.09 -10.37
CA ARG A 65 5.10 -9.46 -11.70
C ARG A 65 5.62 -8.53 -12.80
N ILE A 66 5.73 -7.23 -12.50
CA ILE A 66 6.33 -6.27 -13.44
C ILE A 66 7.82 -6.57 -13.64
N PHE A 67 8.56 -6.88 -12.57
CA PHE A 67 9.98 -7.25 -12.64
C PHE A 67 10.19 -8.50 -13.51
N ASP A 68 9.38 -9.55 -13.32
CA ASP A 68 9.44 -10.77 -14.13
C ASP A 68 9.20 -10.47 -15.61
N ARG A 69 8.21 -9.62 -15.92
CA ARG A 69 7.87 -9.25 -17.30
C ARG A 69 8.95 -8.39 -17.97
N ILE A 70 9.54 -7.46 -17.23
CA ILE A 70 10.68 -6.65 -17.71
C ILE A 70 11.85 -7.57 -18.03
N THR A 71 12.21 -8.46 -17.10
CA THR A 71 13.34 -9.38 -17.23
C THR A 71 13.15 -10.30 -18.44
N TYR A 72 11.98 -10.95 -18.53
CA TYR A 72 11.63 -11.81 -19.67
C TYR A 72 11.71 -11.07 -21.01
N PHE A 73 11.20 -9.85 -21.08
CA PHE A 73 11.22 -9.06 -22.32
C PHE A 73 12.64 -8.72 -22.76
N LEU A 74 13.50 -8.27 -21.84
CA LEU A 74 14.87 -7.86 -22.16
C LEU A 74 15.81 -9.04 -22.41
N ASP A 75 15.53 -10.20 -21.82
CA ASP A 75 16.23 -11.44 -22.15
C ASP A 75 15.86 -11.93 -23.55
N SER A 76 14.58 -11.84 -23.91
CA SER A 76 14.08 -12.23 -25.24
C SER A 76 14.41 -11.21 -26.34
N ASN A 77 14.72 -9.96 -25.98
CA ASN A 77 15.02 -8.87 -26.92
C ASN A 77 16.25 -8.07 -26.45
N PRO A 78 17.47 -8.61 -26.64
CA PRO A 78 18.70 -8.01 -26.08
C PRO A 78 19.05 -6.61 -26.60
N ASP A 79 18.51 -6.21 -27.76
CA ASP A 79 18.67 -4.90 -28.39
C ASP A 79 17.68 -3.84 -27.86
N LYS A 80 16.67 -4.26 -27.09
CA LYS A 80 15.61 -3.38 -26.59
C LYS A 80 15.95 -2.79 -25.23
N SER A 81 15.39 -1.61 -25.00
CA SER A 81 15.49 -0.88 -23.74
C SER A 81 14.26 -1.08 -22.86
N LEU A 82 14.36 -0.64 -21.60
CA LEU A 82 13.20 -0.55 -20.71
C LEU A 82 12.10 0.36 -21.30
N ARG A 83 12.49 1.42 -22.02
CA ARG A 83 11.55 2.32 -22.69
C ARG A 83 10.75 1.59 -23.76
N ASP A 84 11.38 0.70 -24.52
CA ASP A 84 10.70 -0.12 -25.53
C ASP A 84 9.69 -1.07 -24.89
N PHE A 85 10.07 -1.71 -23.77
CA PHE A 85 9.15 -2.55 -22.98
C PHE A 85 7.87 -1.79 -22.62
N PHE A 86 7.98 -0.57 -22.06
CA PHE A 86 6.80 0.21 -21.71
C PHE A 86 6.04 0.71 -22.95
N ALA A 87 6.73 1.10 -24.02
CA ALA A 87 6.10 1.59 -25.24
C ALA A 87 5.18 0.54 -25.88
N VAL A 88 5.65 -0.71 -26.03
CA VAL A 88 4.86 -1.78 -26.65
C VAL A 88 3.71 -2.25 -25.77
N ASN A 89 3.82 -2.09 -24.44
CA ASN A 89 2.81 -2.52 -23.49
C ASN A 89 1.81 -1.41 -23.10
N TYR A 90 2.08 -0.13 -23.41
CA TYR A 90 1.27 0.99 -22.92
C TYR A 90 -0.20 0.92 -23.35
N GLY A 91 -0.46 0.81 -24.66
CA GLY A 91 -1.82 0.84 -25.21
C GLY A 91 -2.74 -0.25 -24.64
N PRO A 92 -2.34 -1.54 -24.67
CA PRO A 92 -3.12 -2.63 -24.10
C PRO A 92 -3.39 -2.46 -22.60
N HIS A 93 -2.40 -2.04 -21.83
CA HIS A 93 -2.56 -1.81 -20.39
C HIS A 93 -3.44 -0.60 -20.08
N LEU A 94 -3.40 0.46 -20.90
CA LEU A 94 -4.30 1.60 -20.77
C LEU A 94 -5.76 1.19 -21.00
N ALA A 95 -6.04 0.41 -22.03
CA ALA A 95 -7.41 -0.07 -22.30
C ALA A 95 -7.94 -0.91 -21.13
N LYS A 96 -7.13 -1.85 -20.61
CA LYS A 96 -7.49 -2.67 -19.44
C LYS A 96 -7.67 -1.84 -18.17
N LEU A 97 -6.81 -0.84 -17.94
CA LEU A 97 -6.95 0.07 -16.79
C LEU A 97 -8.29 0.80 -16.81
N LYS A 98 -8.69 1.36 -17.97
CA LYS A 98 -9.98 2.04 -18.11
C LYS A 98 -11.15 1.12 -17.77
N LEU A 99 -11.09 -0.15 -18.18
CA LEU A 99 -12.10 -1.15 -17.84
C LEU A 99 -12.13 -1.48 -16.34
N GLU A 100 -10.97 -1.59 -15.69
CA GLU A 100 -10.90 -1.78 -14.22
C GLU A 100 -11.52 -0.60 -13.48
N GLU A 101 -11.21 0.63 -13.89
CA GLU A 101 -11.76 1.85 -13.30
C GLU A 101 -13.29 1.91 -13.50
N PHE A 102 -13.79 1.62 -14.71
CA PHE A 102 -15.23 1.61 -14.98
C PHE A 102 -15.98 0.57 -14.16
N LYS A 103 -15.45 -0.63 -13.97
CA LYS A 103 -16.08 -1.65 -13.12
C LYS A 103 -16.30 -1.16 -11.68
N VAL A 104 -15.35 -0.40 -11.14
CA VAL A 104 -15.51 0.20 -9.80
C VAL A 104 -16.58 1.28 -9.81
N LEU A 105 -16.59 2.16 -10.82
CA LEU A 105 -17.61 3.20 -10.96
C LEU A 105 -19.02 2.61 -11.16
N ASP A 106 -19.16 1.52 -11.90
CA ASP A 106 -20.43 0.82 -12.09
C ASP A 106 -20.93 0.19 -10.78
N SER A 107 -20.01 -0.33 -9.96
CA SER A 107 -20.33 -0.84 -8.62
C SER A 107 -20.82 0.27 -7.69
N VAL A 108 -20.17 1.45 -7.74
CA VAL A 108 -20.58 2.66 -7.03
C VAL A 108 -21.98 3.11 -7.48
N ASP A 109 -22.21 3.21 -8.79
CA ASP A 109 -23.51 3.62 -9.33
C ASP A 109 -24.62 2.62 -9.00
N THR A 110 -24.32 1.31 -9.00
CA THR A 110 -25.28 0.27 -8.61
C THR A 110 -25.70 0.45 -7.14
N LYS A 111 -24.73 0.61 -6.24
CA LYS A 111 -24.98 0.82 -4.81
C LYS A 111 -25.72 2.14 -4.53
N SER A 112 -25.52 3.16 -5.38
CA SER A 112 -26.22 4.46 -5.27
C SER A 112 -27.74 4.36 -5.40
N SER A 113 -28.28 3.28 -5.97
CA SER A 113 -29.73 3.03 -6.05
C SER A 113 -30.43 2.93 -4.69
N LEU A 114 -29.66 2.70 -3.61
CA LEU A 114 -30.14 2.65 -2.23
C LEU A 114 -30.28 4.04 -1.59
N LEU A 115 -29.88 5.11 -2.28
CA LEU A 115 -29.93 6.49 -1.78
C LEU A 115 -31.21 7.20 -2.25
N SER A 116 -31.56 8.31 -1.61
CA SER A 116 -32.62 9.19 -2.13
C SER A 116 -32.26 9.73 -3.51
N VAL A 117 -33.28 10.06 -4.32
CA VAL A 117 -33.12 10.56 -5.70
C VAL A 117 -32.11 11.72 -5.77
N ARG A 118 -32.15 12.65 -4.82
CA ARG A 118 -31.25 13.80 -4.82
C ARG A 118 -29.79 13.39 -4.55
N THR A 119 -29.55 12.58 -3.53
CA THR A 119 -28.20 12.09 -3.19
C THR A 119 -27.65 11.21 -4.32
N GLN A 120 -28.50 10.40 -4.94
CA GLN A 120 -28.15 9.58 -6.10
C GLN A 120 -27.74 10.43 -7.30
N LEU A 121 -28.46 11.52 -7.60
CA LEU A 121 -28.10 12.44 -8.69
C LEU A 121 -26.76 13.14 -8.45
N ASP A 122 -26.51 13.60 -7.22
CA ASP A 122 -25.22 14.20 -6.85
C ASP A 122 -24.06 13.20 -7.05
N LEU A 123 -24.24 11.95 -6.62
CA LEU A 123 -23.24 10.89 -6.83
C LEU A 123 -23.02 10.56 -8.30
N ARG A 124 -24.09 10.40 -9.09
CA ARG A 124 -24.00 10.10 -10.53
C ARG A 124 -23.29 11.20 -11.31
N ARG A 125 -23.42 12.46 -10.89
CA ARG A 125 -22.65 13.57 -11.46
C ARG A 125 -21.15 13.35 -11.25
N GLU A 126 -20.75 12.97 -10.04
CA GLU A 126 -19.34 12.70 -9.73
C GLU A 126 -18.78 11.49 -10.50
N THR A 127 -19.52 10.39 -10.59
CA THR A 127 -19.09 9.21 -11.37
C THR A 127 -19.05 9.49 -12.87
N THR A 128 -19.97 10.28 -13.41
CA THR A 128 -19.96 10.71 -14.81
C THR A 128 -18.75 11.59 -15.13
N ASN A 129 -18.46 12.57 -14.27
CA ASN A 129 -17.27 13.42 -14.40
C ASN A 129 -15.99 12.58 -14.39
N CYS A 130 -15.94 11.58 -13.51
CA CYS A 130 -14.84 10.64 -13.42
C CYS A 130 -14.67 9.84 -14.72
N ARG A 131 -15.74 9.27 -15.29
CA ARG A 131 -15.70 8.56 -16.57
C ARG A 131 -15.21 9.46 -17.71
N ASN A 132 -15.66 10.70 -17.77
CA ASN A 132 -15.22 11.66 -18.78
C ASN A 132 -13.71 11.93 -18.69
N GLN A 133 -13.14 12.03 -17.49
CA GLN A 133 -11.70 12.18 -17.29
C GLN A 133 -10.92 10.94 -17.73
N ILE A 134 -11.43 9.74 -17.43
CA ILE A 134 -10.82 8.46 -17.84
C ILE A 134 -10.81 8.32 -19.38
N LEU A 135 -11.91 8.69 -20.03
CA LEU A 135 -12.03 8.62 -21.49
C LEU A 135 -11.12 9.64 -22.18
N SER A 136 -11.18 10.90 -21.75
CA SER A 136 -10.52 12.06 -22.38
C SER A 136 -9.01 12.13 -22.16
N GLY A 137 -8.45 11.26 -21.29
CA GLY A 137 -7.11 11.40 -20.72
C GLY A 137 -5.94 11.59 -21.70
N ASN A 138 -5.66 12.86 -22.00
CA ASN A 138 -4.41 13.40 -22.52
C ASN A 138 -3.96 14.56 -21.59
N GLY A 139 -2.79 14.46 -20.95
CA GLY A 139 -2.18 15.58 -20.19
C GLY A 139 -2.76 15.84 -18.79
N GLU A 140 -2.85 17.10 -18.34
CA GLU A 140 -3.20 17.46 -16.95
C GLU A 140 -4.62 17.07 -16.48
N ALA A 141 -5.49 16.65 -17.40
CA ALA A 141 -6.87 16.22 -17.15
C ALA A 141 -7.01 14.73 -16.75
N PHE A 142 -5.91 14.03 -16.46
CA PHE A 142 -5.99 12.64 -16.00
C PHE A 142 -6.86 12.50 -14.75
N PHE A 143 -7.64 11.42 -14.74
CA PHE A 143 -8.36 10.98 -13.56
C PHE A 143 -7.43 10.87 -12.34
N LYS A 144 -7.86 11.47 -11.22
CA LYS A 144 -7.14 11.39 -9.95
C LYS A 144 -8.07 10.79 -8.90
N ARG A 145 -7.78 9.55 -8.50
CA ARG A 145 -8.48 8.84 -7.41
C ARG A 145 -8.72 9.72 -6.18
N LYS A 146 -7.71 10.47 -5.73
CA LYS A 146 -7.83 11.34 -4.55
C LYS A 146 -8.95 12.38 -4.70
N ARG A 147 -9.04 13.04 -5.86
CA ARG A 147 -10.08 14.06 -6.13
C ARG A 147 -11.48 13.45 -6.14
N PHE A 148 -11.61 12.22 -6.66
CA PHE A 148 -12.89 11.52 -6.65
C PHE A 148 -13.30 11.08 -5.24
N LEU A 149 -12.36 10.57 -4.44
CA LEU A 149 -12.66 10.24 -3.03
C LEU A 149 -13.05 11.50 -2.24
N GLU A 150 -12.34 12.62 -2.45
CA GLU A 150 -12.72 13.91 -1.87
C GLU A 150 -14.13 14.35 -2.30
N SER A 151 -14.48 14.19 -3.58
CA SER A 151 -15.82 14.56 -4.07
C SER A 151 -16.93 13.67 -3.51
N LEU A 152 -16.70 12.36 -3.37
CA LEU A 152 -17.61 11.46 -2.67
C LEU A 152 -17.79 11.84 -1.19
N GLY A 153 -16.72 12.23 -0.52
CA GLY A 153 -16.76 12.67 0.88
C GLY A 153 -17.57 13.95 1.11
N ASN A 154 -17.80 14.75 0.07
CA ASN A 154 -18.58 15.98 0.13
C ASN A 154 -20.09 15.77 -0.13
N ILE A 155 -20.52 14.54 -0.42
CA ILE A 155 -21.93 14.22 -0.63
C ILE A 155 -22.65 14.16 0.72
N ASN A 156 -23.65 15.03 0.90
CA ASN A 156 -24.38 15.13 2.16
C ASN A 156 -25.42 14.00 2.30
N ALA A 157 -25.20 13.12 3.29
CA ALA A 157 -26.21 12.16 3.73
C ALA A 157 -27.43 12.88 4.31
N ARG A 158 -28.64 12.39 4.01
CA ARG A 158 -29.89 12.95 4.55
C ARG A 158 -30.33 12.30 5.85
N ASN A 159 -29.87 11.09 6.14
CA ASN A 159 -30.22 10.32 7.32
C ASN A 159 -29.13 9.28 7.65
N PRO A 160 -29.18 8.63 8.83
CA PRO A 160 -28.18 7.64 9.24
C PRO A 160 -28.09 6.41 8.34
N TYR A 161 -29.16 6.06 7.62
CA TYR A 161 -29.12 4.96 6.65
C TYR A 161 -28.30 5.36 5.41
N GLU A 162 -28.54 6.53 4.82
CA GLU A 162 -27.72 7.04 3.71
C GLU A 162 -26.26 7.20 4.10
N GLN A 163 -25.97 7.61 5.34
CA GLN A 163 -24.59 7.72 5.82
C GLN A 163 -23.85 6.37 5.77
N ARG A 164 -24.53 5.27 6.13
CA ARG A 164 -23.97 3.91 6.02
C ARG A 164 -23.76 3.51 4.56
N VAL A 165 -24.74 3.77 3.69
CA VAL A 165 -24.63 3.46 2.26
C VAL A 165 -23.51 4.28 1.60
N LEU A 166 -23.36 5.57 1.92
CA LEU A 166 -22.25 6.39 1.42
C LEU A 166 -20.89 5.92 1.94
N SER A 167 -20.83 5.41 3.17
CA SER A 167 -19.61 4.77 3.69
C SER A 167 -19.27 3.50 2.90
N ASP A 168 -20.25 2.64 2.60
CA ASP A 168 -20.04 1.48 1.73
C ASP A 168 -19.57 1.89 0.32
N ILE A 169 -20.14 2.96 -0.23
CA ILE A 169 -19.75 3.50 -1.54
C ILE A 169 -18.31 4.02 -1.52
N MET A 170 -17.94 4.75 -0.47
CA MET A 170 -16.55 5.19 -0.28
C MET A 170 -15.60 3.98 -0.18
N ASN A 171 -16.02 2.92 0.51
CA ASN A 171 -15.28 1.67 0.58
C ASN A 171 -15.10 1.01 -0.80
N LEU A 172 -16.14 0.99 -1.64
CA LEU A 172 -16.04 0.53 -3.03
C LEU A 172 -15.07 1.39 -3.85
N ALA A 173 -15.17 2.72 -3.75
CA ALA A 173 -14.30 3.64 -4.48
C ALA A 173 -12.82 3.51 -4.09
N LEU A 174 -12.53 3.05 -2.87
CA LEU A 174 -11.15 2.79 -2.44
C LEU A 174 -10.49 1.64 -3.24
N PHE A 175 -11.26 0.76 -3.90
CA PHE A 175 -10.77 -0.28 -4.81
C PHE A 175 -10.39 0.22 -6.21
N LEU A 176 -10.54 1.51 -6.49
CA LEU A 176 -10.00 2.11 -7.72
C LEU A 176 -8.50 1.74 -7.86
N PRO A 177 -8.09 1.25 -9.04
CA PRO A 177 -6.75 0.71 -9.25
C PRO A 177 -5.68 1.76 -8.98
N THR A 178 -4.61 1.35 -8.31
CA THR A 178 -3.42 2.15 -8.08
C THR A 178 -2.20 1.42 -8.62
N SER A 179 -1.07 2.12 -8.80
CA SER A 179 0.17 1.46 -9.21
C SER A 179 0.71 0.45 -8.19
N GLY A 180 0.14 0.34 -6.99
CA GLY A 180 0.48 -0.71 -6.01
C GLY A 180 -0.50 -1.89 -6.01
N SER A 181 -1.69 -1.73 -6.61
CA SER A 181 -2.74 -2.75 -6.63
C SER A 181 -3.08 -3.30 -8.02
N SER A 182 -2.68 -2.60 -9.09
CA SER A 182 -2.92 -3.01 -10.48
C SER A 182 -1.66 -2.87 -11.33
N GLU A 183 -1.32 -3.94 -12.06
CA GLU A 183 -0.27 -3.91 -13.08
C GLU A 183 -0.59 -2.93 -14.20
N ASN A 184 -1.87 -2.83 -14.59
CA ASN A 184 -2.31 -1.90 -15.63
C ASN A 184 -2.02 -0.45 -15.21
N ALA A 185 -2.36 -0.11 -13.95
CA ALA A 185 -2.06 1.20 -13.39
C ALA A 185 -0.55 1.45 -13.26
N PHE A 186 0.24 0.42 -12.92
CA PHE A 186 1.70 0.52 -12.91
C PHE A 186 2.23 0.85 -14.31
N MET A 187 1.88 0.03 -15.31
CA MET A 187 2.38 0.16 -16.68
C MET A 187 2.07 1.52 -17.29
N VAL A 188 0.85 2.02 -17.10
CA VAL A 188 0.43 3.33 -17.62
C VAL A 188 1.16 4.47 -16.93
N LYS A 189 1.29 4.43 -15.60
CA LYS A 189 1.92 5.51 -14.82
C LYS A 189 3.43 5.62 -15.08
N TYR A 190 4.10 4.47 -15.17
CA TYR A 190 5.55 4.40 -15.23
C TYR A 190 6.12 4.40 -16.67
N SER A 191 5.27 4.32 -17.70
CA SER A 191 5.71 4.33 -19.11
C SER A 191 6.42 5.62 -19.56
N ARG A 192 6.20 6.72 -18.84
CA ARG A 192 6.80 8.04 -19.13
C ARG A 192 7.87 8.45 -18.12
N ARG A 193 8.27 7.54 -17.24
CA ARG A 193 9.26 7.80 -16.19
C ARG A 193 10.64 7.37 -16.64
N ASP A 194 11.66 7.95 -16.01
CA ASP A 194 13.03 7.53 -16.25
C ASP A 194 13.30 6.14 -15.65
N GLU A 195 14.35 5.50 -16.14
CA GLU A 195 14.74 4.15 -15.76
C GLU A 195 14.98 4.03 -14.25
N ASP A 196 15.66 5.00 -13.64
CA ASP A 196 15.99 4.96 -12.22
C ASP A 196 14.73 5.07 -11.34
N GLU A 197 13.75 5.89 -11.72
CA GLU A 197 12.44 5.98 -11.05
C GLU A 197 11.70 4.63 -11.14
N ILE A 198 11.71 3.98 -12.31
CA ILE A 198 11.06 2.67 -12.51
C ILE A 198 11.73 1.59 -11.67
N LEU A 199 13.06 1.48 -11.72
CA LEU A 199 13.81 0.48 -10.97
C LEU A 199 13.65 0.67 -9.46
N ARG A 200 13.73 1.92 -8.99
CA ARG A 200 13.45 2.27 -7.60
C ARG A 200 12.03 1.86 -7.20
N ARG A 201 11.06 2.09 -8.08
CA ARG A 201 9.65 1.80 -7.81
C ARG A 201 9.39 0.32 -7.53
N LEU A 202 10.16 -0.59 -8.12
CA LEU A 202 10.01 -2.04 -7.92
C LEU A 202 10.25 -2.47 -6.46
N LEU A 203 11.08 -1.74 -5.71
CA LEU A 203 11.39 -2.09 -4.31
C LEU A 203 10.90 -1.09 -3.27
N ILE A 204 10.73 0.18 -3.63
CA ILE A 204 10.43 1.24 -2.65
C ILE A 204 9.15 0.97 -1.84
N GLY A 205 8.18 0.27 -2.44
CA GLY A 205 6.94 -0.14 -1.75
C GLY A 205 7.18 -1.06 -0.55
N SER A 206 8.28 -1.81 -0.53
CA SER A 206 8.65 -2.74 0.53
C SER A 206 9.58 -2.15 1.57
N VAL A 207 9.97 -0.89 1.41
CA VAL A 207 10.82 -0.22 2.39
C VAL A 207 10.07 -0.02 3.69
N ALA A 208 10.72 -0.32 4.81
CA ALA A 208 10.16 -0.17 6.14
C ALA A 208 9.91 1.31 6.47
N THR A 209 8.73 1.57 7.04
CA THR A 209 8.31 2.84 7.63
C THR A 209 7.65 2.58 8.97
N ILE A 210 7.43 3.64 9.74
CA ILE A 210 6.65 3.58 10.98
C ILE A 210 5.23 4.06 10.69
N GLU A 211 4.27 3.32 11.23
CA GLU A 211 2.85 3.60 11.13
C GLU A 211 2.24 3.66 12.53
N HIS A 212 1.35 4.63 12.73
CA HIS A 212 0.50 4.68 13.92
C HIS A 212 -0.66 3.69 13.77
N VAL A 213 -0.83 2.77 14.71
CA VAL A 213 -1.97 1.84 14.70
C VAL A 213 -3.26 2.63 14.88
N LYS A 214 -3.37 3.42 15.95
CA LYS A 214 -4.40 4.43 16.09
C LYS A 214 -3.92 5.75 15.47
N PRO A 215 -4.60 6.29 14.45
CA PRO A 215 -4.18 7.56 13.83
C PRO A 215 -4.10 8.70 14.85
N HIS A 216 -3.08 9.57 14.74
CA HIS A 216 -2.94 10.73 15.63
C HIS A 216 -4.13 11.70 15.52
N SER A 217 -4.77 11.80 14.34
CA SER A 217 -5.99 12.60 14.16
C SER A 217 -7.17 12.13 15.03
N LEU A 218 -7.11 10.88 15.51
CA LEU A 218 -8.09 10.27 16.40
C LEU A 218 -7.56 10.15 17.84
N GLY A 219 -6.52 10.90 18.20
CA GLY A 219 -5.91 10.88 19.53
C GLY A 219 -5.00 9.68 19.77
N GLY A 220 -4.43 9.09 18.72
CA GLY A 220 -3.43 8.04 18.86
C GLY A 220 -2.13 8.54 19.49
N ASP A 221 -1.66 7.83 20.51
CA ASP A 221 -0.43 8.19 21.22
C ASP A 221 0.79 8.15 20.32
N ASN A 222 1.72 9.07 20.56
CA ASN A 222 3.02 9.07 19.92
C ASN A 222 4.02 8.27 20.77
N SER A 223 3.83 6.94 20.81
CA SER A 223 4.60 6.01 21.64
C SER A 223 4.85 4.71 20.89
N LEU A 224 5.86 3.96 21.35
CA LEU A 224 6.18 2.66 20.77
C LEU A 224 4.97 1.69 20.81
N SER A 225 4.16 1.77 21.87
CA SER A 225 2.92 0.98 22.03
C SER A 225 1.88 1.19 20.93
N ASN A 226 1.95 2.31 20.21
CA ASN A 226 1.04 2.63 19.10
C ASN A 226 1.75 2.54 17.73
N PHE A 227 2.96 1.98 17.67
CA PHE A 227 3.74 1.89 16.44
C PHE A 227 3.87 0.48 15.91
N LEU A 228 3.67 0.36 14.60
CA LEU A 228 4.11 -0.78 13.81
C LEU A 228 5.21 -0.35 12.85
N MET A 229 6.17 -1.24 12.64
CA MET A 229 7.01 -1.17 11.45
C MET A 229 6.31 -1.89 10.31
N VAL A 230 6.00 -1.15 9.25
CA VAL A 230 5.24 -1.64 8.10
C VAL A 230 5.93 -1.25 6.80
N SER A 231 5.58 -1.90 5.70
CA SER A 231 6.06 -1.49 4.37
C SER A 231 5.44 -0.16 3.95
N GLN A 232 6.14 0.64 3.14
CA GLN A 232 5.60 1.88 2.58
C GLN A 232 4.30 1.65 1.79
N SER A 233 4.19 0.51 1.12
CA SER A 233 2.97 0.09 0.41
C SER A 233 1.83 -0.14 1.38
N GLY A 234 2.06 -0.94 2.44
CA GLY A 234 1.05 -1.22 3.47
C GLY A 234 0.59 0.05 4.19
N ASN A 235 1.52 0.93 4.57
CA ASN A 235 1.19 2.22 5.18
C ASN A 235 0.31 3.07 4.25
N ARG A 236 0.74 3.27 3.01
CA ARG A 236 0.03 4.09 2.02
C ARG A 236 -1.35 3.53 1.66
N TYR A 237 -1.48 2.21 1.62
CA TYR A 237 -2.74 1.56 1.28
C TYR A 237 -3.74 1.63 2.43
N ARG A 238 -3.27 1.58 3.68
CA ARG A 238 -4.09 1.82 4.87
C ARG A 238 -4.50 3.29 4.99
N GLU A 239 -3.55 4.23 4.86
CA GLU A 239 -3.79 5.67 5.04
C GLU A 239 -4.55 5.96 6.35
N ASN A 240 -5.75 6.53 6.30
CA ASN A 240 -6.60 6.81 7.46
C ASN A 240 -7.73 5.78 7.63
N VAL A 241 -7.70 4.66 6.90
CA VAL A 241 -8.72 3.61 7.00
C VAL A 241 -8.58 2.93 8.37
N PRO A 242 -9.68 2.83 9.16
CA PRO A 242 -9.68 2.08 10.42
C PRO A 242 -9.14 0.66 10.23
N LEU A 243 -8.41 0.16 11.22
CA LEU A 243 -7.74 -1.14 11.10
C LEU A 243 -8.75 -2.28 10.90
N SER A 244 -9.91 -2.25 11.58
CA SER A 244 -11.02 -3.19 11.37
C SER A 244 -11.45 -3.28 9.91
N VAL A 245 -11.76 -2.14 9.29
CA VAL A 245 -12.14 -2.04 7.86
C VAL A 245 -11.00 -2.49 6.95
N TYR A 246 -9.75 -2.23 7.34
CA TYR A 246 -8.58 -2.65 6.56
C TYR A 246 -8.37 -4.17 6.56
N ILE A 247 -8.66 -4.83 7.69
CA ILE A 247 -8.65 -6.29 7.83
C ILE A 247 -9.75 -6.92 6.99
N ASP A 248 -10.95 -6.34 6.95
CA ASP A 248 -12.05 -6.88 6.14
C ASP A 248 -11.67 -6.94 4.64
N ARG A 249 -10.76 -6.06 4.19
CA ARG A 249 -10.19 -6.08 2.81
C ARG A 249 -9.00 -7.00 2.64
N ASN A 250 -8.28 -7.29 3.73
CA ASN A 250 -7.08 -8.10 3.73
C ASN A 250 -7.14 -9.09 4.91
N PRO A 251 -7.94 -10.16 4.80
CA PRO A 251 -8.22 -11.04 5.94
C PRO A 251 -7.00 -11.77 6.51
N SER A 252 -5.88 -11.80 5.79
CA SER A 252 -4.61 -12.37 6.26
C SER A 252 -3.81 -11.46 7.21
N ILE A 253 -4.21 -10.20 7.41
CA ILE A 253 -3.51 -9.27 8.30
C ILE A 253 -3.30 -9.85 9.72
N PRO A 254 -4.27 -10.49 10.39
CA PRO A 254 -4.06 -11.09 11.70
C PRO A 254 -2.89 -12.11 11.72
N GLU A 255 -2.78 -12.96 10.69
CA GLU A 255 -1.69 -13.93 10.55
C GLU A 255 -0.33 -13.23 10.35
N TYR A 256 -0.31 -12.19 9.50
CA TYR A 256 0.90 -11.40 9.27
C TYR A 256 1.32 -10.60 10.50
N CYS A 257 0.38 -10.09 11.28
CA CYS A 257 0.62 -9.47 12.58
C CYS A 257 1.23 -10.47 13.57
N GLN A 258 0.76 -11.72 13.59
CA GLN A 258 1.38 -12.76 14.42
C GLN A 258 2.80 -13.08 13.99
N THR A 259 3.04 -13.20 12.67
CA THR A 259 4.39 -13.40 12.12
C THR A 259 5.32 -12.26 12.49
N TYR A 260 4.85 -11.02 12.32
CA TYR A 260 5.57 -9.81 12.70
C TYR A 260 5.97 -9.83 14.18
N ILE A 261 5.03 -10.08 15.09
CA ILE A 261 5.36 -10.02 16.52
C ILE A 261 6.30 -11.15 16.95
N ASN A 262 6.18 -12.34 16.36
CA ASN A 262 7.10 -13.44 16.60
C ASN A 262 8.54 -13.05 16.23
N GLU A 263 8.75 -12.41 15.07
CA GLU A 263 10.07 -11.95 14.64
C GLU A 263 10.61 -10.80 15.51
N VAL A 264 9.72 -9.94 16.02
CA VAL A 264 10.08 -8.90 16.99
C VAL A 264 10.51 -9.52 18.33
N ILE A 265 9.78 -10.52 18.83
CA ILE A 265 10.14 -11.29 20.02
C ILE A 265 11.53 -11.91 19.85
N ASP A 266 11.81 -12.55 18.72
CA ASP A 266 13.12 -13.13 18.43
C ASP A 266 14.23 -12.04 18.44
N CYS A 267 13.92 -10.84 17.95
CA CYS A 267 14.83 -9.69 18.04
C CYS A 267 15.06 -9.24 19.48
N ILE A 268 14.02 -9.19 20.32
CA ILE A 268 14.13 -8.85 21.74
C ILE A 268 14.99 -9.88 22.47
N LEU A 269 14.72 -11.17 22.27
CA LEU A 269 15.47 -12.27 22.89
C LEU A 269 16.95 -12.27 22.49
N SER A 270 17.27 -11.82 21.26
CA SER A 270 18.65 -11.60 20.80
C SER A 270 19.30 -10.28 21.27
N GLY A 271 18.61 -9.50 22.12
CA GLY A 271 19.12 -8.24 22.69
C GLY A 271 19.06 -7.02 21.76
N LYS A 272 18.43 -7.12 20.58
CA LYS A 272 18.38 -6.03 19.58
C LYS A 272 17.41 -4.90 19.94
N MET A 273 16.56 -5.11 20.94
CA MET A 273 15.58 -4.14 21.44
C MET A 273 15.72 -3.88 22.96
N LYS A 274 16.96 -3.88 23.48
CA LYS A 274 17.23 -3.60 24.90
C LYS A 274 16.55 -2.30 25.35
N GLY A 275 15.84 -2.34 26.48
CA GLY A 275 15.04 -1.24 27.02
C GLY A 275 13.65 -1.03 26.38
N ASN A 276 13.25 -1.90 25.44
CA ASN A 276 11.94 -1.88 24.78
C ASN A 276 11.24 -3.24 24.88
N GLU A 277 11.53 -3.99 25.94
CA GLU A 277 11.05 -5.36 26.17
C GLU A 277 9.53 -5.42 26.40
N SER A 278 8.87 -4.37 26.87
CA SER A 278 7.41 -4.38 27.06
C SER A 278 6.63 -4.33 25.73
N TYR A 279 7.31 -3.98 24.62
CA TYR A 279 6.65 -3.70 23.35
C TYR A 279 5.62 -4.75 22.91
N PRO A 280 5.88 -6.08 22.97
CA PRO A 280 4.89 -7.06 22.53
C PRO A 280 3.59 -7.04 23.33
N GLN A 281 3.65 -6.80 24.64
CA GLN A 281 2.47 -6.68 25.49
C GLN A 281 1.71 -5.37 25.18
N ASP A 282 2.45 -4.27 25.05
CA ASP A 282 1.88 -2.95 24.81
C ASP A 282 1.14 -2.88 23.45
N ILE A 283 1.79 -3.34 22.37
CA ILE A 283 1.21 -3.30 21.02
C ILE A 283 0.05 -4.29 20.86
N ARG A 284 0.05 -5.41 21.60
CA ARG A 284 -1.07 -6.38 21.60
C ARG A 284 -2.37 -5.72 22.03
N LYS A 285 -2.33 -4.90 23.08
CA LYS A 285 -3.51 -4.18 23.56
C LYS A 285 -4.04 -3.22 22.50
N THR A 286 -3.17 -2.38 21.92
CA THR A 286 -3.57 -1.43 20.89
C THR A 286 -4.10 -2.11 19.63
N LEU A 287 -3.49 -3.21 19.19
CA LEU A 287 -3.99 -3.97 18.04
C LEU A 287 -5.33 -4.63 18.32
N PHE A 288 -5.54 -5.18 19.51
CA PHE A 288 -6.82 -5.76 19.90
C PHE A 288 -7.94 -4.71 19.86
N GLU A 289 -7.71 -3.52 20.44
CA GLU A 289 -8.69 -2.42 20.45
C GLU A 289 -9.00 -1.90 19.04
N GLU A 290 -7.98 -1.52 18.26
CA GLU A 290 -8.17 -0.89 16.94
C GLU A 290 -8.65 -1.87 15.86
N SER A 291 -8.47 -3.16 16.07
CA SER A 291 -9.00 -4.22 15.18
C SER A 291 -10.40 -4.71 15.59
N GLU A 292 -10.96 -4.19 16.69
CA GLU A 292 -12.21 -4.67 17.30
C GLU A 292 -12.15 -6.17 17.63
N GLY A 293 -11.02 -6.60 18.20
CA GLY A 293 -10.78 -7.99 18.62
C GLY A 293 -10.38 -8.96 17.51
N ARG A 294 -10.28 -8.52 16.25
CA ARG A 294 -9.87 -9.37 15.11
C ARG A 294 -8.38 -9.76 15.18
N ILE A 295 -7.55 -8.99 15.89
CA ILE A 295 -6.14 -9.31 16.13
C ILE A 295 -5.94 -9.55 17.62
N LEU A 296 -5.68 -10.81 17.97
CA LEU A 296 -5.25 -11.21 19.31
C LEU A 296 -3.90 -11.92 19.20
N LEU A 297 -2.82 -11.20 19.53
CA LEU A 297 -1.47 -11.74 19.42
C LEU A 297 -1.21 -12.80 20.50
N ASP A 298 -0.73 -13.96 20.09
CA ASP A 298 -0.15 -14.96 21.00
C ASP A 298 1.29 -14.56 21.35
N LEU A 299 1.54 -14.37 22.65
CA LEU A 299 2.85 -14.00 23.20
C LEU A 299 3.50 -15.14 24.00
N SER A 300 2.96 -16.37 23.93
CA SER A 300 3.48 -17.55 24.63
C SER A 300 4.99 -17.75 24.45
N ARG A 301 5.50 -17.48 23.24
CA ARG A 301 6.94 -17.54 22.90
C ARG A 301 7.81 -16.54 23.64
N TYR A 302 7.23 -15.48 24.20
CA TYR A 302 7.99 -14.42 24.83
C TYR A 302 8.44 -14.77 26.26
N GLY A 303 7.76 -15.71 26.93
CA GLY A 303 8.15 -16.25 28.24
C GLY A 303 8.10 -15.25 29.40
N LYS A 304 7.74 -13.98 29.18
CA LYS A 304 7.43 -13.01 30.23
C LYS A 304 5.93 -13.05 30.46
N SER A 305 5.51 -13.53 31.64
CA SER A 305 4.11 -13.57 32.06
C SER A 305 3.48 -12.17 32.03
N GLU A 306 2.16 -12.13 31.80
CA GLU A 306 1.32 -10.93 31.99
C GLU A 306 1.48 -10.33 33.38
#